data_AF-A0A6H1BUF4-F1
#
_entry.id   AF-A0A6H1BUF4-F1
#
_cell.length_a   1.000
_cell.length_b   1.000
_cell.length_c   1.000
_cell.angle_alpha   90.00
_cell.angle_beta   90.00
_cell.angle_gamma   90.00
#
_symmetry.space_group_name_H-M   'P 1'
#
loop_
_entity.id
_entity.type
_entity.pdbx_description
1 polymer ?
#
loop_
_entity_poly.entity_id
_entity_poly.type
_entity_poly.pdbx_seq_one_letter_code
_entity_poly.pdbx_strand_id
1 'polypeptide(L)'
;MTSNRIGRHARRAGATLLLTAAAVLGASGPAAAQDEWPEIPSYPTPMVPFETKDFLTPADLDYWNPLVNRNRLTSPFGTGTRIVCVGFHGVTTDCWQADQNGQPHKLIRLPANLPNVTGSSLPGGGPGHFVYPIL
;
A
#
# COMPACT_ATOMS: atom_id res chain seq x y z
N MET A 1 30.01 -23.75 -83.05
CA MET A 1 29.96 -22.29 -83.25
C MET A 1 28.68 -21.77 -82.60
N THR A 2 28.81 -20.72 -81.75
CA THR A 2 27.75 -19.81 -81.24
C THR A 2 26.58 -20.45 -80.46
N SER A 3 26.09 -19.97 -79.32
CA SER A 3 26.33 -18.76 -78.55
C SER A 3 25.82 -18.99 -77.12
N ASN A 4 26.56 -18.43 -76.18
CA ASN A 4 26.24 -18.17 -74.79
C ASN A 4 24.91 -17.37 -74.65
N ARG A 5 24.11 -17.63 -73.60
CA ARG A 5 23.82 -16.66 -72.52
C ARG A 5 22.53 -16.95 -71.70
N ILE A 6 22.77 -17.08 -70.40
CA ILE A 6 22.13 -16.31 -69.31
C ILE A 6 20.75 -16.75 -68.82
N GLY A 7 20.78 -17.21 -67.56
CA GLY A 7 19.80 -16.80 -66.55
C GLY A 7 18.98 -17.96 -66.00
N ARG A 8 18.78 -18.14 -64.71
CA ARG A 8 18.88 -17.21 -63.59
C ARG A 8 19.03 -18.04 -62.30
N HIS A 9 19.95 -17.57 -61.47
CA HIS A 9 20.01 -17.69 -60.02
C HIS A 9 18.86 -18.44 -59.32
N ALA A 10 19.20 -19.52 -58.62
CA ALA A 10 18.42 -19.98 -57.47
C ALA A 10 19.37 -20.54 -56.40
N ARG A 11 20.14 -19.64 -55.79
CA ARG A 11 20.82 -19.88 -54.51
C ARG A 11 19.71 -20.08 -53.47
N ARG A 12 19.42 -21.33 -53.09
CA ARG A 12 18.65 -21.62 -51.87
C ARG A 12 19.63 -21.89 -50.74
N ALA A 13 20.20 -20.82 -50.20
CA ALA A 13 20.82 -20.86 -48.88
C ALA A 13 19.68 -20.79 -47.86
N GLY A 14 19.46 -21.88 -47.13
CA GLY A 14 18.52 -21.92 -46.01
C GLY A 14 19.01 -21.00 -44.91
N ALA A 15 18.25 -19.94 -44.63
CA ALA A 15 18.47 -19.08 -43.48
C ALA A 15 17.77 -19.72 -42.27
N THR A 16 18.56 -20.28 -41.36
CA THR A 16 18.09 -20.74 -40.05
C THR A 16 17.75 -19.53 -39.19
N LEU A 17 16.46 -19.25 -38.99
CA LEU A 17 15.98 -18.20 -38.09
C LEU A 17 16.15 -18.67 -36.63
N LEU A 18 17.16 -18.13 -35.94
CA LEU A 18 17.27 -18.16 -34.49
C LEU A 18 16.23 -17.21 -33.89
N LEU A 19 15.14 -17.75 -33.35
CA LEU A 19 14.17 -17.00 -32.56
C LEU A 19 14.68 -16.91 -31.12
N THR A 20 15.45 -15.87 -30.80
CA THR A 20 15.66 -15.43 -29.42
C THR A 20 14.43 -14.63 -28.97
N ALA A 21 13.50 -15.28 -28.29
CA ALA A 21 12.40 -14.62 -27.59
C ALA A 21 12.72 -14.55 -26.09
N ALA A 22 13.51 -13.56 -25.68
CA ALA A 22 13.59 -13.13 -24.29
C ALA A 22 12.88 -11.78 -24.17
N ALA A 23 11.56 -11.85 -24.02
CA ALA A 23 10.75 -10.69 -23.69
C ALA A 23 11.02 -10.32 -22.21
N VAL A 24 12.04 -9.49 -21.99
CA VAL A 24 12.17 -8.72 -20.75
C VAL A 24 11.18 -7.56 -20.86
N LEU A 25 9.91 -7.85 -20.61
CA LEU A 25 8.88 -6.82 -20.48
C LEU A 25 8.86 -6.35 -19.03
N GLY A 26 9.01 -5.04 -18.90
CA GLY A 26 9.29 -4.35 -17.65
C GLY A 26 8.26 -4.59 -16.55
N ALA A 27 8.78 -4.74 -15.35
CA ALA A 27 8.09 -4.41 -14.11
C ALA A 27 9.13 -4.02 -13.04
N SER A 28 10.13 -3.22 -13.39
CA SER A 28 10.75 -2.35 -12.39
C SER A 28 9.93 -1.07 -12.37
N GLY A 29 8.74 -1.13 -11.76
CA GLY A 29 8.17 0.07 -11.18
C GLY A 29 9.20 0.70 -10.23
N PRO A 30 9.07 1.99 -9.86
CA PRO A 30 9.89 2.50 -8.76
C PRO A 30 9.69 1.51 -7.61
N ALA A 31 10.78 0.96 -7.06
CA ALA A 31 10.69 0.29 -5.78
C ALA A 31 10.11 1.36 -4.86
N ALA A 32 8.80 1.27 -4.57
CA ALA A 32 8.18 2.13 -3.59
C ALA A 32 9.04 1.96 -2.36
N ALA A 33 9.63 3.05 -1.87
CA ALA A 33 10.38 3.00 -0.62
C ALA A 33 9.43 2.38 0.39
N GLN A 34 9.77 1.17 0.85
CA GLN A 34 8.95 0.48 1.83
C GLN A 34 8.90 1.38 3.06
N ASP A 35 7.70 1.65 3.57
CA ASP A 35 7.59 2.39 4.82
C ASP A 35 8.34 1.62 5.91
N GLU A 36 8.88 2.35 6.89
CA GLU A 36 9.47 1.75 8.08
C GLU A 36 8.45 1.85 9.23
N TRP A 37 8.55 0.94 10.21
CA TRP A 37 7.79 1.09 11.44
C TRP A 37 8.18 2.40 12.15
N PRO A 38 7.25 3.05 12.87
CA PRO A 38 7.60 4.26 13.60
C PRO A 38 8.67 3.96 14.66
N GLU A 39 9.76 4.71 14.63
CA GLU A 39 10.84 4.59 15.61
C GLU A 39 10.35 4.98 17.00
N ILE A 40 10.93 4.37 18.03
CA ILE A 40 10.69 4.75 19.42
C ILE A 40 11.57 5.98 19.72
N PRO A 41 10.98 7.17 19.89
CA PRO A 41 11.76 8.39 20.14
C PRO A 41 12.43 8.38 21.52
N SER A 42 13.52 9.14 21.66
CA SER A 42 14.21 9.31 22.94
C SER A 42 13.38 10.15 23.92
N TYR A 43 13.53 9.86 25.22
CA TYR A 43 12.88 10.61 26.29
C TYR A 43 13.52 12.01 26.46
N PRO A 44 12.76 13.07 26.80
CA PRO A 44 11.31 13.13 26.99
C PRO A 44 10.55 13.50 25.70
N THR A 45 9.58 12.68 25.35
CA THR A 45 8.66 12.93 24.24
C THR A 45 7.25 12.48 24.64
N PRO A 46 6.22 13.28 24.36
CA PRO A 46 4.84 12.92 24.63
C PRO A 46 4.21 12.08 23.50
N MET A 47 4.95 11.83 22.41
CA MET A 47 4.52 11.00 21.29
C MET A 47 5.27 9.67 21.33
N VAL A 48 4.54 8.57 21.51
CA VAL A 48 5.12 7.23 21.57
C VAL A 48 4.39 6.29 20.62
N PRO A 49 5.11 5.42 19.89
CA PRO A 49 4.50 4.30 19.19
C PRO A 49 3.89 3.31 20.18
N PHE A 50 2.74 2.76 19.82
CA PHE A 50 2.07 1.69 20.56
C PHE A 50 1.35 0.75 19.59
N GLU A 51 1.28 -0.52 19.95
CA GLU A 51 0.51 -1.50 19.21
C GLU A 51 -0.94 -1.50 19.66
N THR A 52 -1.87 -1.61 18.71
CA THR A 52 -3.30 -1.65 19.01
C THR A 52 -4.06 -2.41 17.94
N LYS A 53 -5.17 -3.03 18.34
CA LYS A 53 -6.19 -3.59 17.43
C LYS A 53 -7.54 -2.89 17.60
N ASP A 54 -7.56 -1.79 18.34
CA ASP A 54 -8.78 -1.12 18.78
C ASP A 54 -9.35 -0.21 17.69
N PHE A 55 -9.84 -0.83 16.63
CA PHE A 55 -10.50 -0.17 15.50
C PHE A 55 -11.84 -0.80 15.22
N LEU A 56 -12.78 0.02 14.74
CA LEU A 56 -13.92 -0.47 13.99
C LEU A 56 -13.48 -0.73 12.55
N THR A 57 -13.80 -1.91 12.04
CA THR A 57 -13.57 -2.36 10.67
C THR A 57 -14.90 -2.49 9.93
N PRO A 58 -14.94 -2.50 8.58
CA PRO A 58 -16.21 -2.61 7.84
C PRO A 58 -17.08 -3.83 8.17
N ALA A 59 -16.52 -4.86 8.81
CA ALA A 59 -17.25 -6.04 9.27
C ALA A 59 -18.02 -5.80 10.58
N ASP A 60 -17.65 -4.76 11.35
CA ASP A 60 -18.31 -4.39 12.59
C ASP A 60 -19.59 -3.59 12.32
N LEU A 61 -20.69 -3.93 12.99
CA LEU A 61 -21.98 -3.24 12.81
C LEU A 61 -21.88 -1.73 13.12
N ASP A 62 -21.08 -1.36 14.13
CA ASP A 62 -20.87 0.04 14.53
C ASP A 62 -19.95 0.82 13.59
N TYR A 63 -19.37 0.17 12.57
CA TYR A 63 -18.51 0.83 11.60
C TYR A 63 -19.22 1.97 10.86
N TRP A 64 -20.49 1.76 10.54
CA TRP A 64 -21.29 2.73 9.78
C TRP A 64 -22.16 3.60 10.69
N ASN A 65 -22.07 3.45 12.02
CA ASN A 65 -22.86 4.21 12.96
C ASN A 65 -22.24 5.62 13.15
N PRO A 66 -22.92 6.71 12.71
CA PRO A 66 -22.38 8.06 12.81
C PRO A 66 -22.36 8.58 14.25
N LEU A 67 -23.00 7.89 15.20
CA LEU A 67 -23.02 8.29 16.62
C LEU A 67 -21.91 7.62 17.44
N VAL A 68 -21.22 6.63 16.88
CA VAL A 68 -20.13 5.94 17.57
C VAL A 68 -18.81 6.65 17.32
N ASN A 69 -18.18 7.09 18.42
CA ASN A 69 -16.96 7.86 18.38
C ASN A 69 -15.74 6.98 18.68
N ARG A 70 -15.33 6.19 17.69
CA ARG A 70 -14.16 5.30 17.77
C ARG A 70 -13.36 5.32 16.47
N ASN A 71 -12.07 4.99 16.56
CA ASN A 71 -11.20 4.94 15.38
C ASN A 71 -11.71 3.92 14.36
N ARG A 72 -11.57 4.25 13.09
CA ARG A 72 -12.00 3.41 11.96
C ARG A 72 -10.82 2.97 11.13
N LEU A 73 -10.87 1.74 10.65
CA LEU A 73 -9.86 1.17 9.79
C LEU A 73 -10.51 0.58 8.54
N THR A 74 -10.22 1.16 7.38
CA THR A 74 -10.51 0.53 6.08
C THR A 74 -9.24 -0.15 5.59
N SER A 75 -9.19 -1.47 5.75
CA SER A 75 -8.04 -2.26 5.35
C SER A 75 -8.47 -3.63 4.83
N PRO A 76 -7.82 -4.17 3.78
CA PRO A 76 -8.07 -5.54 3.35
C PRO A 76 -7.68 -6.58 4.42
N PHE A 77 -6.89 -6.18 5.43
CA PHE A 77 -6.42 -7.05 6.49
C PHE A 77 -7.23 -6.94 7.79
N GLY A 78 -8.23 -6.05 7.84
CA GLY A 78 -8.96 -5.74 9.07
C GLY A 78 -8.00 -5.42 10.21
N THR A 79 -8.15 -6.06 11.36
CA THR A 79 -7.21 -6.01 12.50
C THR A 79 -6.37 -7.30 12.66
N GLY A 80 -6.29 -8.10 11.59
CA GLY A 80 -5.61 -9.40 11.59
C GLY A 80 -4.09 -9.29 11.60
N THR A 81 -3.54 -8.28 10.93
CA THR A 81 -2.09 -8.01 10.88
C THR A 81 -1.66 -7.02 11.97
N ARG A 82 -0.35 -6.89 12.20
CA ARG A 82 0.23 -5.94 13.16
C ARG A 82 -0.15 -4.51 12.79
N ILE A 83 -0.61 -3.74 13.77
CA ILE A 83 -0.90 -2.31 13.62
C ILE A 83 -0.14 -1.57 14.73
N VAL A 84 0.65 -0.57 14.33
CA VAL A 84 1.40 0.31 15.24
C VAL A 84 0.92 1.73 14.98
N CYS A 85 0.53 2.44 16.03
CA CYS A 85 0.13 3.83 15.92
C CYS A 85 1.00 4.73 16.80
N VAL A 86 1.06 5.99 16.44
CA VAL A 86 1.59 7.06 17.28
C VAL A 86 0.42 7.87 17.81
N GLY A 87 0.53 8.34 19.05
CA GLY A 87 -0.47 9.19 19.64
C GLY A 87 0.08 10.18 20.64
N PHE A 88 -0.70 11.21 20.90
CA PHE A 88 -0.41 12.29 21.84
C PHE A 88 -1.62 12.50 22.74
N HIS A 89 -1.44 12.41 24.06
CA HIS A 89 -2.50 12.54 25.08
C HIS A 89 -3.80 11.77 24.74
N GLY A 90 -3.67 10.51 24.29
CA GLY A 90 -4.82 9.65 23.99
C GLY A 90 -5.45 9.85 22.61
N VAL A 91 -4.90 10.74 21.77
CA VAL A 91 -5.34 10.91 20.39
C VAL A 91 -4.37 10.21 19.44
N THR A 92 -4.90 9.34 18.59
CA THR A 92 -4.15 8.63 17.55
C THR A 92 -3.89 9.54 16.36
N THR A 93 -2.63 9.77 16.01
CA THR A 93 -2.23 10.71 14.93
C THR A 93 -1.89 9.97 13.64
N ASP A 94 -0.97 9.02 13.70
CA ASP A 94 -0.49 8.24 12.56
C ASP A 94 -0.54 6.76 12.91
N CYS A 95 -0.78 5.92 11.91
CA CYS A 95 -0.77 4.48 12.06
C CYS A 95 -0.08 3.81 10.88
N TRP A 96 0.47 2.63 11.14
CA TRP A 96 1.07 1.73 10.18
C TRP A 96 0.41 0.37 10.35
N GLN A 97 0.22 -0.32 9.24
CA GLN A 97 -0.28 -1.69 9.24
C GLN A 97 0.61 -2.59 8.42
N ALA A 98 0.88 -3.78 8.94
CA ALA A 98 1.59 -4.82 8.21
C ALA A 98 0.70 -5.40 7.10
N ASP A 99 1.32 -5.72 5.97
CA ASP A 99 0.74 -6.63 4.98
C ASP A 99 0.87 -8.11 5.42
N GLN A 100 0.50 -9.04 4.53
CA GLN A 100 0.61 -10.49 4.79
C GLN A 100 2.04 -10.98 4.97
N ASN A 101 3.03 -10.24 4.46
CA ASN A 101 4.45 -10.55 4.57
C ASN A 101 5.09 -9.89 5.81
N GLY A 102 4.30 -9.14 6.60
CA GLY A 102 4.79 -8.42 7.78
C GLY A 102 5.43 -7.07 7.46
N GLN A 103 5.36 -6.60 6.21
CA GLN A 103 5.98 -5.33 5.82
C GLN A 103 5.05 -4.17 6.19
N PRO A 104 5.53 -3.10 6.85
CA PRO A 104 4.67 -2.00 7.29
C PRO A 104 4.30 -1.06 6.15
N HIS A 105 3.05 -0.63 6.15
CA HIS A 105 2.54 0.41 5.24
C HIS A 105 1.90 1.51 6.08
N LYS A 106 2.29 2.76 5.85
CA LYS A 106 1.72 3.91 6.53
C LYS A 106 0.28 4.08 6.08
N LEU A 107 -0.63 4.11 7.03
CA LEU A 107 -2.05 4.31 6.78
C LEU A 107 -2.32 5.78 6.45
N ILE A 108 -3.22 5.99 5.51
CA ILE A 108 -3.72 7.32 5.15
C ILE A 108 -4.78 7.71 6.18
N ARG A 109 -4.52 8.74 6.99
CA ARG A 109 -5.54 9.32 7.88
C ARG A 109 -6.41 10.29 7.09
N LEU A 110 -7.70 10.01 7.00
CA LEU A 110 -8.66 10.90 6.35
C LEU A 110 -8.90 12.17 7.19
N PRO A 111 -9.35 13.27 6.57
CA PRO A 111 -9.63 14.52 7.29
C PRO A 111 -10.73 14.43 8.35
N ALA A 112 -11.60 13.42 8.26
CA ALA A 112 -12.72 13.19 9.19
C ALA A 112 -12.93 11.69 9.44
N ASN A 113 -13.59 11.35 10.56
CA ASN A 113 -13.86 9.98 10.96
C ASN A 113 -15.17 9.40 10.38
N LEU A 114 -15.33 9.46 9.06
CA LEU A 114 -16.60 9.17 8.40
C LEU A 114 -17.17 7.77 8.75
N PRO A 115 -18.49 7.64 8.98
CA PRO A 115 -19.52 8.69 8.87
C PRO A 115 -19.68 9.57 10.13
N ASN A 116 -18.89 9.35 11.19
CA ASN A 116 -18.90 10.21 12.37
C ASN A 116 -18.11 11.50 12.11
N VAL A 117 -18.82 12.62 11.95
CA VAL A 117 -18.21 13.95 11.76
C VAL A 117 -18.09 14.75 13.06
N THR A 118 -18.80 14.35 14.11
CA THR A 118 -18.86 15.08 15.38
C THR A 118 -17.69 14.76 16.31
N GLY A 119 -17.04 13.60 16.14
CA GLY A 119 -15.87 13.19 16.92
C GLY A 119 -14.59 13.90 16.51
N SER A 120 -14.50 14.34 15.25
CA SER A 120 -13.32 15.03 14.71
C SER A 120 -13.09 16.44 15.26
N SER A 121 -14.09 17.02 15.95
CA SER A 121 -13.98 18.33 16.61
C SER A 121 -13.52 18.24 18.08
N LEU A 122 -13.29 17.04 18.61
CA LEU A 122 -12.73 16.87 19.95
C LEU A 122 -11.30 17.44 20.02
N PRO A 123 -10.84 17.91 21.20
CA PRO A 123 -9.46 18.35 21.39
C PRO A 123 -8.46 17.32 20.86
N GLY A 124 -7.49 17.78 20.06
CA GLY A 124 -6.50 16.92 19.40
C GLY A 124 -6.99 16.24 18.11
N GLY A 125 -8.25 16.44 17.70
CA GLY A 125 -8.81 15.90 16.46
C GLY A 125 -9.60 14.60 16.63
N GLY A 126 -9.74 14.10 17.86
CA GLY A 126 -10.54 12.93 18.23
C GLY A 126 -10.21 11.65 17.46
N PRO A 127 -11.13 10.67 17.46
CA PRO A 127 -10.99 9.47 16.65
C PRO A 127 -10.83 9.79 15.16
N GLY A 128 -10.00 9.00 14.49
CA GLY A 128 -9.67 9.13 13.08
C GLY A 128 -10.10 7.94 12.25
N HIS A 129 -10.21 8.16 10.94
CA HIS A 129 -10.41 7.11 9.95
C HIS A 129 -9.10 6.90 9.20
N PHE A 130 -8.55 5.69 9.35
CA PHE A 130 -7.31 5.26 8.73
C PHE A 130 -7.60 4.29 7.59
N VAL A 131 -6.96 4.50 6.44
CA VAL A 131 -7.17 3.74 5.23
C VAL A 131 -5.86 3.12 4.79
N TYR A 132 -5.88 1.83 4.51
CA TYR A 132 -4.74 1.14 3.94
C TYR A 132 -4.43 1.68 2.53
N PRO A 133 -3.17 2.01 2.20
CA PRO A 133 -2.83 2.62 0.92
C PRO A 133 -3.14 1.65 -0.23
N ILE A 134 -3.78 2.17 -1.27
CA ILE A 134 -3.96 1.47 -2.55
C ILE A 134 -2.73 1.81 -3.39
N LEU A 135 -1.97 0.79 -3.77
CA LEU A 135 -0.76 0.93 -4.60
C LEU A 135 -1.07 1.59 -5.96
#